data_AF-A0A969HSH1-F1
#
_entry.id   AF-A0A969HSH1-F1
#
_cell.length_a   1.000
_cell.length_b   1.000
_cell.length_c   1.000
_cell.angle_alpha   90.00
_cell.angle_beta   90.00
_cell.angle_gamma   90.00
#
_symmetry.space_group_name_H-M   'P 1'
#
loop_
_entity.id
_entity.type
_entity.pdbx_description
1 polymer ?
#
loop_
_entity_poly.entity_id
_entity_poly.type
_entity_poly.pdbx_seq_one_letter_code
_entity_poly.pdbx_strand_id
1 'polypeptide(L)'
;MTASLLEDEIWSRIRIDPQSLPVGKVSIVPSTIISRLLHRPVRAEEAEASLSPADQSLEIMVYQLHYPEAKRTLKIHFEKNFPHTILEWEESYPGISWGTESKTLHTRAKLKKTLLLDYWRQNQLEDRRLREALGLS
;
A
#
# COMPACT_ATOMS: atom_id res chain seq x y z
N MET A 1 -16.28 -20.87 -9.35
CA MET A 1 -15.62 -20.39 -8.13
C MET A 1 -15.02 -19.04 -8.47
N THR A 2 -15.51 -17.95 -7.87
CA THR A 2 -14.87 -16.64 -8.00
C THR A 2 -13.57 -16.67 -7.22
N ALA A 3 -12.43 -16.49 -7.89
CA ALA A 3 -11.14 -16.41 -7.22
C ALA A 3 -11.12 -15.15 -6.33
N SER A 4 -10.74 -15.31 -5.06
CA SER A 4 -10.56 -14.19 -4.13
C SER A 4 -9.27 -13.43 -4.46
N LEU A 5 -9.35 -12.10 -4.51
CA LEU A 5 -8.20 -11.22 -4.73
C LEU A 5 -7.29 -11.22 -3.49
N LEU A 6 -5.98 -11.11 -3.66
CA LEU A 6 -5.01 -10.90 -2.57
C LEU A 6 -4.69 -9.42 -2.45
N GLU A 7 -4.76 -8.84 -1.25
CA GLU A 7 -4.38 -7.43 -1.07
C GLU A 7 -2.93 -7.16 -1.51
N ASP A 8 -2.03 -8.10 -1.24
CA ASP A 8 -0.61 -7.99 -1.60
C ASP A 8 -0.38 -7.96 -3.14
N GLU A 9 -1.33 -8.45 -3.95
CA GLU A 9 -1.23 -8.41 -5.42
C GLU A 9 -1.54 -7.03 -6.00
N ILE A 10 -2.27 -6.18 -5.27
CA ILE A 10 -2.71 -4.85 -5.70
C ILE A 10 -1.51 -3.94 -6.00
N TRP A 11 -0.44 -4.05 -5.19
CA TRP A 11 0.80 -3.32 -5.41
C TRP A 11 1.45 -3.63 -6.76
N SER A 12 1.37 -4.88 -7.20
CA SER A 12 1.90 -5.31 -8.49
C SER A 12 0.97 -4.89 -9.63
N ARG A 13 -0.34 -5.02 -9.45
CA ARG A 13 -1.34 -4.57 -10.42
C ARG A 13 -1.23 -3.06 -10.69
N ILE A 14 -1.06 -2.23 -9.66
CA ILE A 14 -0.82 -0.79 -9.83
C ILE A 14 0.38 -0.52 -10.75
N ARG A 15 1.49 -1.25 -10.58
CA ARG A 15 2.72 -1.00 -11.36
C ARG A 15 2.64 -1.52 -12.80
N ILE A 16 1.80 -2.52 -13.05
CA ILE A 16 1.66 -3.17 -14.37
C ILE A 16 0.54 -2.53 -15.17
N ASP A 17 -0.66 -2.48 -14.61
CA ASP A 17 -1.87 -1.95 -15.23
C ASP A 17 -2.88 -1.50 -14.16
N PRO A 18 -2.89 -0.21 -13.78
CA PRO A 18 -3.85 0.33 -12.83
C PRO A 18 -5.32 0.20 -13.26
N GLN A 19 -5.61 0.07 -14.56
CA GLN A 19 -6.99 -0.04 -15.05
C GLN A 19 -7.60 -1.42 -14.74
N SER A 20 -6.76 -2.42 -14.49
CA SER A 20 -7.17 -3.77 -14.08
C SER A 20 -7.61 -3.87 -12.60
N LEU A 21 -7.49 -2.79 -11.83
CA LEU A 21 -7.85 -2.78 -10.42
C LEU A 21 -9.36 -2.92 -10.24
N PRO A 22 -9.82 -3.81 -9.37
CA PRO A 22 -11.25 -3.99 -9.15
C PRO A 22 -11.82 -2.79 -8.37
N VAL A 23 -13.05 -2.40 -8.69
CA VAL A 23 -13.75 -1.25 -8.10
C VAL A 23 -15.14 -1.70 -7.63
N GLY A 24 -15.64 -1.12 -6.54
CA GLY A 24 -16.90 -1.50 -5.91
C GLY A 24 -16.71 -2.53 -4.81
N LYS A 25 -17.71 -3.40 -4.59
CA LYS A 25 -17.64 -4.45 -3.57
C LYS A 25 -16.82 -5.62 -4.07
N VAL A 26 -15.80 -5.99 -3.30
CA VAL A 26 -14.79 -6.97 -3.69
C VAL A 26 -14.45 -7.87 -2.51
N SER A 27 -14.31 -9.17 -2.78
CA SER A 27 -13.85 -10.14 -1.78
C SER A 27 -12.33 -10.25 -1.85
N ILE A 28 -11.64 -9.78 -0.81
CA ILE A 28 -10.19 -9.65 -0.75
C ILE A 28 -9.65 -10.39 0.47
N VAL A 29 -8.60 -11.19 0.30
CA VAL A 29 -7.78 -11.67 1.42
C VAL A 29 -6.85 -10.54 1.87
N PRO A 30 -6.97 -10.03 3.12
CA PRO A 30 -6.15 -8.94 3.61
C PRO A 30 -4.64 -9.26 3.58
N SER A 31 -3.80 -8.22 3.66
CA SER A 31 -2.34 -8.38 3.61
C SER A 31 -1.85 -9.38 4.68
N THR A 32 -0.94 -10.25 4.26
CA THR A 32 -0.29 -11.22 5.15
C THR A 32 0.43 -10.58 6.33
N ILE A 33 0.92 -9.34 6.15
CA ILE A 33 1.54 -8.53 7.21
C ILE A 33 0.51 -8.22 8.31
N ILE A 34 -0.69 -7.82 7.92
CA ILE A 34 -1.77 -7.47 8.86
C ILE A 34 -2.26 -8.71 9.60
N SER A 35 -2.50 -9.82 8.89
CA SER A 35 -2.88 -11.09 9.52
C SER A 35 -1.85 -11.51 10.57
N ARG A 36 -0.55 -11.34 10.28
CA ARG A 36 0.54 -11.65 11.22
C ARG A 36 0.59 -10.68 12.41
N LEU A 37 0.57 -9.37 12.18
CA LEU A 37 0.75 -8.37 13.23
C LEU A 37 -0.46 -8.24 14.15
N LEU A 38 -1.68 -8.41 13.61
CA LEU A 38 -2.92 -8.31 14.37
C LEU A 38 -3.46 -9.68 14.81
N HIS A 39 -2.72 -10.77 14.57
CA HIS A 39 -3.13 -12.14 14.86
C HIS A 39 -4.53 -12.49 14.32
N ARG A 40 -4.83 -12.03 13.11
CA ARG A 40 -6.11 -12.30 12.44
C ARG A 40 -6.00 -13.50 11.50
N PRO A 41 -7.05 -14.32 11.37
CA PRO A 41 -7.04 -15.42 10.42
C PRO A 41 -6.91 -14.90 8.99
N VAL A 42 -6.13 -15.62 8.17
CA VAL A 42 -6.03 -15.33 6.74
C VAL A 42 -7.30 -15.86 6.07
N ARG A 43 -8.29 -14.98 5.87
CA ARG A 43 -9.56 -15.28 5.20
C ARG A 43 -9.94 -14.13 4.29
N ALA A 44 -10.75 -14.42 3.28
CA ALA A 44 -11.35 -13.36 2.47
C ALA A 44 -12.32 -12.53 3.32
N GLU A 45 -12.25 -11.22 3.18
CA GLU A 45 -13.14 -10.23 3.78
C GLU A 45 -13.75 -9.37 2.65
N GLU A 46 -14.97 -8.90 2.86
CA GLU A 46 -15.59 -7.96 1.94
C GLU A 46 -14.99 -6.56 2.13
N ALA A 47 -14.59 -5.94 1.03
CA ALA A 47 -14.04 -4.59 1.00
C ALA A 47 -14.73 -3.75 -0.08
N GLU A 48 -14.69 -2.44 0.12
CA GLU A 48 -15.12 -1.45 -0.87
C GLU A 48 -13.89 -0.81 -1.48
N ALA A 49 -13.68 -1.07 -2.78
CA ALA A 49 -12.56 -0.56 -3.55
C ALA A 49 -12.98 0.66 -4.38
N SER A 50 -12.13 1.68 -4.45
CA SER A 50 -12.31 2.82 -5.34
C SER A 50 -11.00 3.29 -5.96
N LEU A 51 -11.09 3.81 -7.18
CA LEU A 51 -9.99 4.42 -7.91
C LEU A 51 -10.41 5.83 -8.33
N SER A 52 -9.71 6.86 -7.86
CA SER A 52 -10.03 8.25 -8.13
C SER A 52 -8.77 9.11 -8.25
N PRO A 53 -8.79 10.23 -8.99
CA PRO A 53 -7.69 11.20 -8.93
C PRO A 53 -7.56 11.78 -7.51
N ALA A 54 -6.32 12.04 -7.06
CA ALA A 54 -6.06 12.63 -5.75
C ALA A 54 -6.51 14.09 -5.70
N ASP A 55 -6.18 14.86 -6.74
CA ASP A 55 -6.40 16.29 -6.85
C ASP A 55 -6.90 16.65 -8.26
N GLN A 56 -7.21 17.93 -8.47
CA GLN A 56 -7.62 18.46 -9.78
C GLN A 56 -6.54 18.35 -10.87
N SER A 57 -5.28 18.12 -10.49
CA SER A 57 -4.17 17.97 -11.45
C SER A 57 -4.28 16.70 -12.30
N LEU A 58 -5.11 15.71 -11.92
CA LEU A 58 -5.30 14.43 -12.63
C LEU A 58 -4.00 13.62 -12.86
N GLU A 59 -2.88 14.02 -12.25
CA GLU A 59 -1.57 13.37 -12.40
C GLU A 59 -1.35 12.26 -11.37
N ILE A 60 -2.02 12.36 -10.22
CA ILE A 60 -1.92 11.39 -9.13
C ILE A 60 -3.26 10.67 -9.01
N MET A 61 -3.20 9.35 -8.94
CA MET A 61 -4.33 8.48 -8.68
C MET A 61 -4.25 7.95 -7.24
N VAL A 62 -5.42 7.71 -6.65
CA VAL A 62 -5.59 7.10 -5.34
C VAL A 62 -6.43 5.85 -5.51
N TYR A 63 -5.85 4.72 -5.11
CA TYR A 63 -6.61 3.49 -4.93
C TYR A 63 -6.89 3.29 -3.44
N GLN A 64 -8.17 3.18 -3.09
CA GLN A 64 -8.62 3.02 -1.71
C GLN A 64 -9.30 1.65 -1.53
N LEU A 65 -8.99 0.97 -0.43
CA LEU A 65 -9.71 -0.19 0.07
C LEU A 65 -10.26 0.13 1.45
N HIS A 66 -11.57 0.04 1.62
CA HIS A 66 -12.23 0.14 2.91
C HIS A 66 -12.76 -1.23 3.33
N TYR A 67 -12.33 -1.72 4.49
CA TYR A 67 -12.78 -2.97 5.10
C TYR A 67 -13.73 -2.64 6.26
N PRO A 68 -15.07 -2.76 6.08
CA PRO A 68 -16.03 -2.34 7.10
C PRO A 68 -15.94 -3.18 8.39
N GLU A 69 -15.81 -4.51 8.27
CA GLU A 69 -15.71 -5.42 9.42
C GLU A 69 -14.43 -5.15 10.24
N ALA A 70 -13.30 -4.95 9.55
CA ALA A 70 -12.03 -4.65 10.18
C ALA A 70 -11.89 -3.21 10.69
N LYS A 71 -12.81 -2.31 10.31
CA LYS A 71 -12.69 -0.85 10.46
C LYS A 71 -11.35 -0.31 9.97
N ARG A 72 -10.88 -0.85 8.85
CA ARG A 72 -9.56 -0.59 8.29
C ARG A 72 -9.68 0.07 6.92
N THR A 73 -8.84 1.06 6.65
CA THR A 73 -8.78 1.69 5.33
C THR A 73 -7.33 1.75 4.86
N LEU A 74 -7.06 1.29 3.64
CA LEU A 74 -5.78 1.44 2.95
C LEU A 74 -5.97 2.41 1.79
N LYS A 75 -5.06 3.37 1.64
CA LYS A 75 -4.99 4.29 0.50
C LYS A 75 -3.60 4.21 -0.11
N ILE A 76 -3.53 4.09 -1.43
CA ILE A 76 -2.28 4.03 -2.17
C ILE A 76 -2.30 5.15 -3.21
N HIS A 77 -1.36 6.07 -3.09
CA HIS A 77 -1.15 7.19 -4.01
C HIS A 77 -0.05 6.84 -5.01
N PHE A 78 -0.35 6.97 -6.30
CA PHE A 78 0.59 6.65 -7.37
C PHE A 78 0.43 7.57 -8.57
N GLU A 79 1.48 7.66 -9.39
CA GLU A 79 1.46 8.44 -10.63
C GLU A 79 0.52 7.82 -11.66
N LYS A 80 -0.32 8.63 -12.31
CA LYS A 80 -1.21 8.17 -13.38
C LYS A 80 -0.43 7.65 -14.59
N ASN A 81 0.70 8.27 -14.91
CA ASN A 81 1.52 7.90 -16.05
C ASN A 81 2.51 6.80 -15.68
N PHE A 82 2.85 5.95 -16.65
CA PHE A 82 3.91 4.95 -16.48
C PHE A 82 5.21 5.63 -16.04
N PRO A 83 5.94 5.11 -15.03
CA PRO A 83 5.90 3.74 -14.50
C PRO A 83 4.94 3.52 -13.31
N HIS A 84 3.91 4.36 -13.15
CA HIS A 84 2.94 4.27 -12.06
C HIS A 84 3.60 4.24 -10.68
N THR A 85 4.58 5.12 -10.49
CA THR A 85 5.39 5.18 -9.27
C THR A 85 4.46 5.35 -8.07
N ILE A 86 4.60 4.45 -7.10
CA ILE A 86 3.89 4.57 -5.83
C ILE A 86 4.60 5.63 -5.00
N LEU A 87 3.90 6.74 -4.76
CA LEU A 87 4.41 7.90 -4.08
C LEU A 87 4.21 7.79 -2.57
N GLU A 88 3.07 7.24 -2.16
CA GLU A 88 2.66 7.25 -0.77
C GLU A 88 1.60 6.17 -0.51
N TRP A 89 1.57 5.65 0.71
CA TRP A 89 0.43 4.90 1.20
C TRP A 89 0.11 5.28 2.63
N GLU A 90 -1.18 5.18 2.94
CA GLU A 90 -1.74 5.46 4.25
C GLU A 90 -2.66 4.33 4.65
N GLU A 91 -2.59 3.96 5.92
CA GLU A 91 -3.41 2.94 6.51
C GLU A 91 -3.99 3.45 7.83
N SER A 92 -5.29 3.25 8.02
CA SER A 92 -5.97 3.48 9.29
C SER A 92 -6.61 2.20 9.79
N TYR A 93 -6.49 1.92 11.09
CA TYR A 93 -7.06 0.73 11.72
C TYR A 93 -7.25 0.94 13.24
N PRO A 94 -8.17 0.20 13.88
CA PRO A 94 -8.31 0.25 15.34
C PRO A 94 -7.06 -0.33 16.01
N GLY A 95 -6.44 0.44 16.91
CA GLY A 95 -5.30 -0.02 17.69
C GLY A 95 -5.67 -1.11 18.69
N ILE A 96 -4.70 -1.97 19.02
CA ILE A 96 -4.87 -2.98 20.07
C ILE A 96 -4.88 -2.25 21.42
N SER A 97 -6.06 -2.10 22.02
CA SER A 97 -6.24 -1.49 23.34
C SER A 97 -6.65 -2.57 24.34
N TRP A 98 -5.98 -2.61 25.49
CA TRP A 98 -6.30 -3.47 26.61
C TRP A 98 -7.32 -2.80 27.58
N GLY A 99 -8.16 -1.87 27.07
CA GLY A 99 -9.12 -1.06 27.85
C GLY A 99 -10.31 -0.53 27.04
N THR A 100 -11.13 0.35 27.65
CA THR A 100 -12.51 0.70 27.23
C THR A 100 -12.64 1.43 25.89
N GLU A 101 -11.57 2.03 25.36
CA GLU A 101 -11.59 2.67 24.04
C GLU A 101 -10.35 2.32 23.21
N SER A 102 -10.60 1.88 21.97
CA SER A 102 -9.55 1.61 20.96
C SER A 102 -9.30 2.89 20.16
N LYS A 103 -8.12 3.48 20.31
CA LYS A 103 -7.69 4.62 19.48
C LYS A 103 -7.44 4.15 18.04
N THR A 104 -7.87 4.91 17.05
CA THR A 104 -7.50 4.68 15.65
C THR A 104 -6.03 5.00 15.46
N LEU A 105 -5.27 4.06 14.92
CA LEU A 105 -3.88 4.23 14.54
C LEU A 105 -3.80 4.57 13.06
N HIS A 106 -2.81 5.40 12.71
CA HIS A 106 -2.52 5.80 11.35
C HIS A 106 -1.06 5.48 11.03
N THR A 107 -0.83 4.77 9.93
CA THR A 107 0.51 4.52 9.38
C THR A 107 0.59 5.15 8.02
N ARG A 108 1.67 5.90 7.77
CA ARG A 108 1.90 6.63 6.53
C ARG A 108 3.33 6.42 6.09
N ALA A 109 3.53 6.05 4.84
CA ALA A 109 4.85 5.97 4.23
C ALA A 109 4.86 6.74 2.92
N LYS A 110 5.91 7.54 2.74
CA LYS A 110 6.10 8.40 1.57
C LYS A 110 7.45 8.14 0.93
N LEU A 111 7.46 8.01 -0.39
CA LEU A 111 8.68 7.89 -1.19
C LEU A 111 9.50 9.17 -1.02
N LYS A 112 10.73 9.02 -0.51
CA LYS A 112 11.65 10.14 -0.33
C LYS A 112 12.51 10.36 -1.57
N LYS A 113 13.18 9.30 -2.03
CA LYS A 113 14.13 9.32 -3.14
C LYS A 113 14.21 7.94 -3.79
N THR A 114 14.50 7.95 -5.09
CA THR A 114 14.82 6.76 -5.89
C THR A 114 16.13 7.01 -6.63
N LEU A 115 17.00 6.01 -6.69
CA LEU A 115 18.24 6.06 -7.47
C LEU A 115 18.29 4.85 -8.40
N LEU A 116 18.52 5.10 -9.69
CA LEU A 116 18.81 4.05 -10.67
C LEU A 116 20.33 3.96 -10.82
N LEU A 117 20.91 2.87 -10.33
CA LEU A 117 22.37 2.68 -10.25
C LEU A 117 22.76 1.28 -10.73
N ASP A 118 24.00 1.14 -11.20
CA ASP A 118 24.62 -0.13 -11.54
C ASP A 118 24.95 -0.94 -10.26
N TYR A 119 23.93 -1.53 -9.64
CA TYR A 119 24.04 -2.18 -8.32
C TYR A 119 25.24 -3.14 -8.21
N TRP A 120 25.46 -3.99 -9.21
CA TRP A 120 26.55 -4.98 -9.18
C TRP A 120 27.96 -4.37 -9.15
N ARG A 121 28.10 -3.10 -9.54
CA ARG A 121 29.36 -2.35 -9.45
C ARG A 121 29.45 -1.51 -8.18
N GLN A 122 28.34 -1.34 -7.46
CA GLN A 122 28.18 -0.37 -6.37
C GLN A 122 27.57 -1.02 -5.11
N ASN A 123 27.91 -2.28 -4.83
CA ASN A 123 27.41 -3.04 -3.68
C ASN A 123 28.48 -3.36 -2.62
N GLN A 124 29.63 -2.70 -2.68
CA GLN A 124 30.72 -2.88 -1.71
C GLN A 124 30.51 -2.02 -0.45
N LEU A 125 31.30 -2.29 0.60
CA LEU A 125 31.26 -1.51 1.84
C LEU A 125 31.60 -0.03 1.60
N GLU A 126 32.47 0.25 0.64
CA GLU A 126 32.89 1.59 0.22
C GLU A 126 31.72 2.41 -0.36
N ASP A 127 30.74 1.73 -0.98
CA ASP A 127 29.56 2.33 -1.58
C ASP A 127 28.50 2.73 -0.54
N ARG A 128 28.76 2.56 0.76
CA ARG A 128 27.82 2.92 1.84
C ARG A 128 27.38 4.38 1.77
N ARG A 129 28.19 5.27 1.19
CA ARG A 129 27.83 6.68 0.93
C ARG A 129 26.57 6.83 0.07
N LEU A 130 26.23 5.86 -0.77
CA LEU A 130 24.99 5.87 -1.56
C LEU A 130 23.72 5.81 -0.69
N ARG A 131 23.83 5.29 0.55
CA ARG A 131 22.72 5.34 1.52
C ARG A 131 22.42 6.77 1.95
N GLU A 132 23.44 7.59 2.13
CA GLU A 132 23.27 9.02 2.42
C GLU A 132 22.55 9.73 1.27
N ALA A 133 22.87 9.37 0.03
CA ALA A 133 22.17 9.91 -1.14
C ALA A 133 20.66 9.59 -1.12
N LEU A 134 20.28 8.42 -0.59
CA LEU A 134 18.89 8.00 -0.35
C LEU A 134 18.28 8.60 0.93
N GLY A 135 19.06 9.28 1.76
CA GLY A 135 18.62 9.80 3.06
C GLY A 135 18.45 8.71 4.13
N LEU A 136 19.20 7.62 4.01
CA LEU A 136 19.28 6.53 4.97
C LEU A 136 20.64 6.61 5.67
N SER A 137 20.65 6.86 6.98
CA SER A 137 21.86 6.89 7.84
C SER A 137 22.19 5.50 8.38
#